data_AF-A0A183GNM7-F1
#
_entry.id   AF-A0A183GNM7-F1
#
_cell.length_a   1.000
_cell.length_b   1.000
_cell.length_c   1.000
_cell.angle_alpha   90.00
_cell.angle_beta   90.00
_cell.angle_gamma   90.00
#
_symmetry.space_group_name_H-M   'P 1'
#
loop_
_entity.id
_entity.type
_entity.pdbx_description
1 polymer ?
#
loop_
_entity_poly.entity_id
_entity_poly.type
_entity_poly.pdbx_seq_one_letter_code
_entity_poly.pdbx_strand_id
1 'polypeptide(L)'
;MILQRFTAYKTHELQPKRFELERITGNVLRFAVHKFASNVIEKCLICASPHHKTLLINEVCGEPGDPSPPILIMMKDQFANYVVQKMLDTADPAYRKKMMYAIKPHIPVLRKFSYGKHIITKLEKYFQKQNNNHNQHNQPIPFELNGVQNQSANNALL
;
A
#
# COMPACT_ATOMS: atom_id res chain seq x y z
N MET A 1 26.75 7.36 -6.77
CA MET A 1 26.27 8.30 -7.82
C MET A 1 24.75 8.42 -7.97
N ILE A 2 23.92 7.39 -7.72
CA ILE A 2 22.45 7.54 -7.85
C ILE A 2 21.83 8.26 -6.65
N LEU A 3 22.27 7.96 -5.42
CA LEU A 3 21.70 8.51 -4.18
C LEU A 3 21.93 10.01 -3.98
N GLN A 4 23.05 10.59 -4.44
CA GLN A 4 23.29 12.04 -4.34
C GLN A 4 22.41 12.85 -5.29
N ARG A 5 21.89 12.24 -6.37
CA ARG A 5 20.93 12.90 -7.26
C ARG A 5 19.53 12.95 -6.65
N PHE A 6 19.20 12.04 -5.73
CA PHE A 6 17.92 11.99 -5.01
C PHE A 6 17.78 13.09 -3.94
N THR A 7 18.88 13.58 -3.36
CA THR A 7 18.84 14.64 -2.33
C THR A 7 18.58 16.04 -2.91
N ALA A 8 18.88 16.27 -4.20
CA ALA A 8 18.69 17.55 -4.86
C ALA A 8 17.21 17.89 -5.17
N TYR A 9 16.25 16.99 -4.95
CA TYR A 9 14.82 17.18 -5.25
C TYR A 9 14.05 18.03 -4.21
N LYS A 10 14.75 18.84 -3.40
CA LYS A 10 14.12 19.68 -2.37
C LYS A 10 13.63 21.04 -2.90
N THR A 11 13.71 21.32 -4.19
CA THR A 11 13.27 22.61 -4.73
C THR A 11 12.40 22.44 -5.95
N HIS A 12 11.36 23.27 -5.97
CA HIS A 12 10.26 23.40 -6.92
C HIS A 12 10.53 22.92 -8.35
N GLU A 13 9.51 22.26 -8.90
CA GLU A 13 9.37 21.86 -10.31
C GLU A 13 10.34 20.79 -10.81
N LEU A 14 9.85 19.56 -10.96
CA LEU A 14 10.23 18.68 -12.08
C LEU A 14 9.34 17.45 -12.01
N GLN A 15 8.58 17.23 -13.07
CA GLN A 15 7.90 15.96 -13.28
C GLN A 15 8.95 14.84 -13.23
N PRO A 16 8.75 13.75 -12.46
CA PRO A 16 9.66 12.63 -12.46
C PRO A 16 9.81 12.13 -13.90
N LYS A 17 11.01 12.30 -14.44
CA LYS A 17 11.32 11.92 -15.81
C LYS A 17 11.12 10.41 -15.90
N ARG A 18 10.50 9.92 -16.99
CA ARG A 18 10.25 8.49 -17.27
C ARG A 18 11.43 7.55 -16.88
N PHE A 19 12.66 8.04 -17.05
CA PHE A 19 13.91 7.38 -16.68
C PHE A 19 14.04 6.93 -15.21
N GLU A 20 13.34 7.58 -14.28
CA GLU A 20 13.41 7.23 -12.86
C GLU A 20 12.57 5.98 -12.54
N LEU A 21 11.43 5.80 -13.22
CA LEU A 21 10.56 4.64 -13.03
C LEU A 21 11.24 3.34 -13.46
N GLU A 22 11.91 3.34 -14.62
CA GLU A 22 12.66 2.18 -15.12
C GLU A 22 13.76 1.74 -14.15
N ARG A 23 14.37 2.67 -13.41
CA ARG A 23 15.39 2.38 -12.40
C ARG A 23 14.82 1.85 -11.08
N ILE A 24 13.56 2.18 -10.79
CA ILE A 24 12.87 1.76 -9.56
C ILE A 24 12.27 0.36 -9.75
N THR A 25 11.78 0.04 -10.94
CA THR A 25 11.24 -1.28 -11.28
C THR A 25 12.28 -2.38 -11.01
N GLY A 26 11.83 -3.48 -10.41
CA GLY A 26 12.63 -4.59 -9.92
C GLY A 26 13.30 -4.34 -8.56
N ASN A 27 13.18 -3.14 -7.99
CA ASN A 27 13.78 -2.75 -6.71
C ASN A 27 12.83 -1.90 -5.85
N VAL A 28 11.51 -1.96 -6.08
CA VAL A 28 10.53 -1.08 -5.44
C VAL A 28 10.61 -1.16 -3.93
N LEU A 29 10.63 -2.36 -3.36
CA LEU A 29 10.76 -2.56 -1.91
C LEU A 29 12.01 -1.87 -1.36
N ARG A 30 13.16 -2.09 -2.01
CA ARG A 30 14.46 -1.54 -1.59
C ARG A 30 14.46 -0.01 -1.55
N PHE A 31 13.83 0.64 -2.54
CA PHE A 31 13.73 2.09 -2.57
C PHE A 31 12.64 2.64 -1.65
N ALA A 32 11.53 1.91 -1.47
CA ALA A 32 10.42 2.36 -0.66
C ALA A 32 10.76 2.45 0.84
N VAL A 33 11.64 1.57 1.34
CA VAL A 33 12.12 1.62 2.74
C VAL A 33 13.23 2.66 2.98
N HIS A 34 13.62 3.41 1.95
CA HIS A 34 14.69 4.39 2.06
C HIS A 34 14.11 5.81 2.21
N LYS A 35 14.46 6.50 3.30
CA LYS A 35 13.95 7.83 3.71
C LYS A 35 13.76 8.85 2.59
N PHE A 36 14.71 8.91 1.65
CA PHE A 36 14.66 9.88 0.55
C PHE A 36 14.06 9.31 -0.73
N ALA A 37 14.25 8.01 -0.98
CA ALA A 37 13.81 7.41 -2.24
C ALA A 37 12.31 7.11 -2.22
N SER A 38 11.74 6.83 -1.04
CA SER A 38 10.29 6.71 -0.84
C SER A 38 9.52 7.92 -1.37
N ASN A 39 9.99 9.14 -1.05
CA ASN A 39 9.37 10.39 -1.50
C ASN A 39 9.38 10.52 -3.04
N VAL A 40 10.43 10.03 -3.69
CA VAL A 40 10.50 10.05 -5.15
C VAL A 40 9.52 9.05 -5.74
N ILE A 41 9.40 7.84 -5.18
CA ILE A 41 8.37 6.88 -5.61
C ILE A 41 6.98 7.48 -5.46
N GLU A 42 6.68 8.16 -4.34
CA GLU A 42 5.39 8.81 -4.14
C GLU A 42 5.10 9.88 -5.20
N LYS A 43 6.09 10.73 -5.53
CA LYS A 43 5.97 11.72 -6.60
C LYS A 43 5.79 11.05 -7.97
N CYS A 44 6.54 9.98 -8.25
CA CYS A 44 6.40 9.18 -9.47
C CYS A 44 4.99 8.63 -9.60
N LEU A 45 4.41 8.08 -8.53
CA LEU A 45 3.05 7.54 -8.54
C LEU A 45 1.98 8.59 -8.86
N ILE A 46 2.22 9.89 -8.64
CA ILE A 46 1.23 10.93 -8.95
C ILE A 46 1.10 11.13 -10.47
N CYS A 47 2.20 11.21 -11.20
CA CYS A 47 2.19 11.54 -12.64
C CYS A 47 2.61 10.37 -13.55
N ALA A 48 2.96 9.21 -13.00
CA ALA A 48 3.23 8.01 -13.78
C ALA A 48 2.02 7.62 -14.63
N SER A 49 2.29 7.10 -15.84
CA SER A 49 1.23 6.53 -16.67
C SER A 49 0.61 5.30 -15.97
N PRO A 50 -0.66 4.96 -16.29
CA PRO A 50 -1.32 3.77 -15.74
C PRO A 50 -0.51 2.47 -15.88
N HIS A 51 0.17 2.31 -17.02
CA HIS A 51 1.06 1.17 -17.27
C HIS A 51 2.22 1.09 -16.28
N HIS A 52 2.90 2.20 -15.98
CA HIS A 52 4.00 2.18 -15.00
C HIS A 52 3.49 1.92 -13.59
N LYS A 53 2.38 2.54 -13.19
CA LYS A 53 1.74 2.28 -11.88
C LYS A 53 1.43 0.79 -11.72
N THR A 54 0.88 0.19 -12.76
CA THR A 54 0.59 -1.24 -12.85
C THR A 54 1.84 -2.09 -12.59
N LEU A 55 2.96 -1.79 -13.25
CA LEU A 55 4.21 -2.53 -13.07
C LEU A 55 4.68 -2.50 -11.61
N LEU A 56 4.69 -1.30 -11.00
CA LEU A 56 5.11 -1.14 -9.60
C LEU A 56 4.17 -1.88 -8.63
N ILE A 57 2.86 -1.83 -8.87
CA ILE A 57 1.87 -2.51 -8.02
C ILE A 57 2.00 -4.04 -8.14
N ASN A 58 2.20 -4.56 -9.35
CA ASN A 58 2.39 -5.99 -9.58
C ASN A 58 3.63 -6.49 -8.85
N GLU A 59 4.74 -5.75 -8.93
CA GLU A 59 5.98 -6.09 -8.24
C GLU A 59 5.79 -6.20 -6.72
N VAL A 60 5.12 -5.23 -6.09
CA VAL A 60 4.97 -5.24 -4.62
C VAL A 60 3.91 -6.21 -4.13
N CYS A 61 2.88 -6.49 -4.92
CA CYS A 61 1.85 -7.46 -4.55
C CYS A 61 2.34 -8.91 -4.65
N GLY A 62 3.45 -9.14 -5.36
CA GLY A 62 3.97 -10.48 -5.60
C GLY A 62 3.02 -11.36 -6.41
N GLU A 63 3.32 -12.66 -6.39
CA GLU A 63 2.48 -13.67 -7.00
C GLU A 63 1.25 -13.99 -6.13
N PRO A 64 0.11 -14.37 -6.73
CA PRO A 64 -1.05 -14.81 -5.97
C PRO A 64 -0.70 -15.97 -5.01
N GLY A 65 -0.98 -15.79 -3.72
CA GLY A 65 -0.71 -16.82 -2.71
C GLY A 65 0.68 -16.72 -2.05
N ASP A 66 1.49 -15.71 -2.39
CA ASP A 66 2.72 -15.42 -1.65
C ASP A 66 2.41 -15.16 -0.15
N PRO A 67 2.97 -15.93 0.79
CA PRO A 67 2.73 -15.76 2.22
C PRO A 67 3.40 -14.50 2.80
N SER A 68 4.36 -13.90 2.09
CA SER A 68 5.09 -12.72 2.56
C SER A 68 5.42 -11.78 1.39
N PRO A 69 4.41 -11.21 0.71
CA PRO A 69 4.63 -10.33 -0.43
C PRO A 69 5.35 -9.06 0.02
N PRO A 70 6.14 -8.40 -0.87
CA PRO A 70 6.88 -7.18 -0.52
C PRO A 70 6.01 -6.09 0.11
N ILE A 71 4.75 -5.96 -0.35
CA ILE A 71 3.78 -5.02 0.22
C ILE A 71 3.55 -5.22 1.72
N LEU A 72 3.64 -6.44 2.25
CA LEU A 72 3.50 -6.72 3.67
C LEU A 72 4.62 -6.09 4.50
N ILE A 73 5.85 -6.14 3.99
CA ILE A 73 7.01 -5.50 4.62
C ILE A 73 6.82 -3.98 4.56
N MET A 74 6.43 -3.46 3.38
CA MET A 74 6.25 -2.02 3.17
C MET A 74 5.20 -1.41 4.11
N MET A 75 4.11 -2.12 4.40
CA MET A 75 3.05 -1.64 5.30
C MET A 75 3.49 -1.48 6.76
N LYS A 76 4.57 -2.15 7.18
CA LYS A 76 5.11 -2.10 8.54
C LYS A 76 6.26 -1.10 8.68
N ASP A 77 6.81 -0.65 7.57
CA ASP A 77 7.98 0.23 7.53
C ASP A 77 7.60 1.72 7.70
N GLN A 78 8.49 2.48 8.33
CA GLN A 78 8.28 3.90 8.65
C GLN A 78 8.25 4.84 7.44
N PHE A 79 8.77 4.43 6.28
CA PHE A 79 8.77 5.22 5.03
C PHE A 79 7.89 4.57 3.97
N ALA A 80 7.99 3.26 3.78
CA ALA A 80 7.30 2.57 2.70
C ALA A 80 5.77 2.54 2.89
N ASN A 81 5.26 2.72 4.11
CA ASN A 81 3.82 2.79 4.36
C ASN A 81 3.15 3.96 3.60
N TYR A 82 3.86 5.06 3.39
CA TYR A 82 3.37 6.20 2.61
C TYR A 82 3.28 5.87 1.12
N VAL A 83 4.27 5.12 0.61
CA VAL A 83 4.27 4.59 -0.77
C VAL A 83 3.06 3.68 -1.00
N VAL A 84 2.76 2.75 -0.08
CA VAL A 84 1.59 1.87 -0.19
C VAL A 84 0.28 2.68 -0.20
N GLN A 85 0.16 3.66 0.68
CA GLN A 85 -1.00 4.55 0.70
C GLN A 85 -1.17 5.34 -0.61
N LYS A 86 -0.07 5.79 -1.21
CA LYS A 86 -0.06 6.50 -2.49
C LYS A 86 -0.42 5.59 -3.66
N MET A 87 0.04 4.34 -3.64
CA MET A 87 -0.37 3.33 -4.61
C MET A 87 -1.89 3.10 -4.54
N LEU A 88 -2.46 2.95 -3.35
CA LEU A 88 -3.92 2.80 -3.18
C LEU A 88 -4.72 4.01 -3.70
N ASP A 89 -4.19 5.23 -3.50
CA ASP A 89 -4.81 6.47 -3.99
C ASP A 89 -4.84 6.53 -5.52
N THR A 90 -3.72 6.19 -6.15
CA THR A 90 -3.47 6.47 -7.57
C THR A 90 -3.71 5.27 -8.49
N ALA A 91 -3.92 4.08 -7.93
CA ALA A 91 -4.21 2.86 -8.67
C ALA A 91 -5.56 2.92 -9.38
N ASP A 92 -5.61 2.33 -10.58
CA ASP A 92 -6.87 2.02 -11.24
C ASP A 92 -7.66 0.99 -10.43
N PRO A 93 -9.00 0.94 -10.58
CA PRO A 93 -9.85 0.07 -9.77
C PRO A 93 -9.42 -1.41 -9.76
N ALA A 94 -8.98 -1.96 -10.90
CA ALA A 94 -8.52 -3.34 -11.00
C ALA A 94 -7.28 -3.62 -10.15
N TYR A 95 -6.29 -2.73 -10.19
CA TYR A 95 -5.04 -2.87 -9.42
C TYR A 95 -5.24 -2.55 -7.94
N ARG A 96 -6.13 -1.62 -7.61
CA ARG A 96 -6.57 -1.41 -6.22
C ARG A 96 -7.17 -2.70 -5.66
N LYS A 97 -8.02 -3.40 -6.42
CA LYS A 97 -8.59 -4.69 -6.04
C LYS A 97 -7.49 -5.75 -5.85
N LYS A 98 -6.49 -5.81 -6.74
CA LYS A 98 -5.31 -6.69 -6.57
C LYS A 98 -4.58 -6.43 -5.25
N MET A 99 -4.27 -5.16 -4.94
CA MET A 99 -3.65 -4.79 -3.66
C MET A 99 -4.49 -5.21 -2.47
N MET A 100 -5.82 -5.03 -2.55
CA MET A 100 -6.74 -5.45 -1.49
C MET A 100 -6.67 -6.97 -1.23
N TYR A 101 -6.63 -7.78 -2.30
CA TYR A 101 -6.47 -9.24 -2.15
C TYR A 101 -5.13 -9.63 -1.55
N ALA A 102 -4.04 -8.95 -1.92
CA ALA A 102 -2.73 -9.19 -1.33
C ALA A 102 -2.69 -8.81 0.16
N ILE A 103 -3.38 -7.74 0.57
CA ILE A 103 -3.33 -7.24 1.95
C ILE A 103 -4.29 -8.00 2.89
N LYS A 104 -5.45 -8.44 2.39
CA LYS A 104 -6.55 -9.00 3.21
C LYS A 104 -6.11 -10.14 4.15
N PRO A 105 -5.33 -11.15 3.70
CA PRO A 105 -4.88 -12.23 4.58
C PRO A 105 -4.01 -11.76 5.77
N HIS A 106 -3.38 -10.59 5.63
CA HIS A 106 -2.44 -10.07 6.61
C HIS A 106 -3.04 -9.03 7.58
N ILE A 107 -4.33 -8.69 7.45
CA ILE A 107 -5.02 -7.75 8.35
C ILE A 107 -4.80 -8.07 9.84
N PRO A 108 -4.91 -9.34 10.31
CA PRO A 108 -4.69 -9.65 11.73
C PRO A 108 -3.31 -9.24 12.24
N VAL A 109 -2.29 -9.37 11.40
CA VAL A 109 -0.92 -8.95 11.73
C VAL A 109 -0.81 -7.43 11.70
N LEU A 110 -1.38 -6.78 10.68
CA LEU A 110 -1.30 -5.33 10.50
C LEU A 110 -1.99 -4.53 11.61
N ARG A 111 -3.03 -5.07 12.24
CA ARG A 111 -3.69 -4.44 13.41
C ARG A 111 -2.72 -4.18 14.57
N LYS A 112 -1.59 -4.88 14.64
CA LYS A 112 -0.57 -4.71 15.68
C LYS A 112 0.38 -3.52 15.42
N PHE A 113 0.38 -2.95 14.21
CA PHE A 113 1.29 -1.88 13.80
C PHE A 113 0.55 -0.56 13.56
N SER A 114 1.09 0.56 14.05
CA SER A 114 0.47 1.89 13.88
C SER A 114 0.24 2.24 12.41
N TYR A 115 1.24 2.02 11.55
CA TYR A 115 1.13 2.25 10.11
C TYR A 115 0.16 1.26 9.43
N GLY A 116 0.15 0.01 9.89
CA GLY A 116 -0.79 -1.01 9.42
C GLY A 116 -2.24 -0.62 9.65
N LYS A 117 -2.57 -0.06 10.83
CA LYS A 117 -3.92 0.45 11.16
C LYS A 117 -4.39 1.52 10.17
N HIS A 118 -3.53 2.49 9.84
CA HIS A 118 -3.89 3.54 8.87
C HIS A 118 -4.22 2.97 7.48
N ILE A 119 -3.47 1.94 7.06
CA ILE A 119 -3.70 1.28 5.77
C ILE A 119 -5.02 0.51 5.79
N ILE A 120 -5.32 -0.21 6.88
CA ILE A 120 -6.61 -0.91 7.05
C ILE A 120 -7.78 0.08 6.94
N THR A 121 -7.75 1.18 7.69
CA THR A 121 -8.80 2.21 7.65
C THR A 121 -8.99 2.78 6.24
N LYS A 122 -7.91 2.90 5.48
CA LYS A 122 -7.97 3.37 4.10
C LYS A 122 -8.61 2.35 3.17
N LEU A 123 -8.27 1.06 3.32
CA LEU A 123 -8.89 -0.03 2.57
C LEU A 123 -10.40 -0.10 2.81
N GLU A 124 -10.84 0.00 4.07
CA GLU A 124 -12.26 0.01 4.46
C GLU A 124 -13.07 1.10 3.73
N LYS A 125 -12.52 2.30 3.61
CA LYS A 125 -13.14 3.40 2.85
C LYS A 125 -13.34 3.07 1.36
N TYR A 126 -12.38 2.36 0.75
CA TYR A 126 -12.53 1.93 -0.64
C TYR A 126 -13.58 0.83 -0.80
N PHE A 127 -13.71 -0.09 0.15
CA PHE A 127 -14.76 -1.11 0.12
C PHE A 127 -16.17 -0.48 0.17
N GLN A 128 -16.37 0.49 1.07
CA GLN A 128 -17.65 1.20 1.19
C GLN A 128 -18.01 1.94 -0.10
N LYS A 129 -17.03 2.61 -0.73
CA LYS A 129 -17.24 3.33 -1.99
C LYS A 129 -17.55 2.39 -3.17
N GLN A 130 -16.98 1.19 -3.19
CA GLN A 130 -17.25 0.19 -4.24
C GLN A 130 -18.66 -0.42 -4.11
N ASN A 131 -19.11 -0.71 -2.89
CA ASN A 131 -20.44 -1.27 -2.64
C ASN A 131 -21.56 -0.28 -3.01
N ASN A 132 -21.37 1.01 -2.76
CA ASN A 132 -22.35 2.05 -3.11
C ASN A 132 -22.52 2.26 -4.63
N ASN A 133 -21.57 1.79 -5.45
CA ASN A 133 -21.63 1.92 -6.91
C ASN A 133 -22.21 0.68 -7.63
N HIS A 134 -22.52 -0.41 -6.92
CA HIS A 134 -22.93 -1.71 -7.51
C HIS A 134 -24.42 -2.07 -7.31
N ASN A 135 -25.31 -1.08 -7.28
CA ASN A 135 -26.76 -1.33 -7.23
C ASN A 135 -27.39 -1.75 -8.57
N GLN A 136 -26.72 -2.60 -9.36
CA GLN A 136 -27.36 -3.50 -10.32
C GLN A 136 -26.57 -4.83 -10.40
N HIS A 137 -27.20 -5.89 -9.87
CA HIS A 137 -26.86 -7.32 -10.01
C HIS A 137 -25.96 -8.02 -8.95
N ASN A 138 -26.60 -8.32 -7.80
CA ASN A 138 -26.62 -9.59 -7.03
C ASN A 138 -25.33 -10.34 -6.62
N GLN A 139 -24.85 -10.10 -5.39
CA GLN A 139 -24.79 -11.01 -4.22
C GLN A 139 -23.90 -10.35 -3.14
N PRO A 140 -24.42 -10.04 -1.93
CA PRO A 140 -23.60 -9.46 -0.87
C PRO A 140 -22.66 -10.52 -0.29
N ILE A 141 -21.34 -10.29 -0.41
CA ILE A 141 -20.36 -11.03 0.38
C ILE A 141 -20.48 -10.48 1.81
N PRO A 142 -20.89 -11.27 2.82
CA PRO A 142 -20.90 -10.79 4.20
C PRO A 142 -19.44 -10.59 4.62
N PHE A 143 -19.05 -9.36 4.96
CA PHE A 143 -17.75 -9.10 5.56
C PHE A 143 -17.97 -8.74 7.03
N GLU A 144 -17.89 -9.74 7.90
CA GLU A 144 -17.82 -9.54 9.34
C GLU A 144 -16.38 -9.17 9.72
N LEU A 145 -16.16 -7.90 10.08
CA LEU A 145 -14.92 -7.41 10.69
C LEU A 145 -14.91 -7.48 12.22
N ASN A 146 -15.89 -8.16 12.82
CA ASN A 146 -16.01 -8.31 14.26
C ASN A 146 -15.75 -9.75 14.67
N GLY A 147 -14.64 -9.95 15.37
CA GLY A 147 -14.27 -11.23 15.96
C GLY A 147 -13.04 -11.04 16.84
N VAL A 148 -13.24 -11.25 18.14
CA VAL A 148 -12.25 -11.20 19.23
C VAL A 148 -11.94 -9.81 19.79
N GLN A 149 -12.87 -9.35 20.64
CA GLN A 149 -12.49 -8.66 21.87
C GLN A 149 -11.45 -9.54 22.57
N ASN A 150 -10.21 -9.07 22.73
CA ASN A 150 -9.30 -9.72 23.64
C ASN A 150 -9.34 -8.99 24.98
N GLN A 151 -9.91 -9.70 25.95
CA GLN A 151 -9.83 -9.43 27.37
C GLN A 151 -8.36 -9.29 27.77
N SER A 152 -8.06 -8.18 28.43
CA SER A 152 -6.86 -8.08 29.26
C SER A 152 -7.18 -7.27 30.50
N ALA A 153 -6.86 -7.87 31.65
CA ALA A 153 -6.85 -7.35 33.01
C ALA A 153 -8.18 -7.35 33.79
N ASN A 154 -8.62 -8.54 34.20
CA ASN A 154 -9.14 -8.74 35.56
C ASN A 154 -8.47 -10.00 36.10
N ASN A 155 -7.44 -9.81 36.91
CA ASN A 155 -6.93 -10.76 37.91
C ASN A 155 -5.92 -10.02 38.80
N ALA A 156 -6.45 -9.31 39.79
CA ALA A 156 -5.72 -8.93 40.99
C ALA A 156 -6.77 -8.67 42.09
N LEU A 157 -7.15 -9.74 42.80
CA LEU A 157 -7.57 -9.75 44.19
C LEU A 157 -7.90 -11.21 44.57
N LEU A 158 -6.89 -11.89 45.11
CA LEU A 158 -6.95 -12.81 46.25
C LEU A 158 -5.51 -13.03 46.72
#